data_AF-A0A927R6N7-F1
#
_entry.id   AF-A0A927R6N7-F1
#
_cell.length_a   1.000
_cell.length_b   1.000
_cell.length_c   1.000
_cell.angle_alpha   90.00
_cell.angle_beta   90.00
_cell.angle_gamma   90.00
#
_symmetry.space_group_name_H-M   'P 1'
#
loop_
_entity.id
_entity.type
_entity.pdbx_description
1 polymer ?
#
loop_
_entity_poly.entity_id
_entity_poly.type
_entity_poly.pdbx_seq_one_letter_code
_entity_poly.pdbx_strand_id
1 'polypeptide(L)'
;MPHANRVVFTTPGTVTLQPRTVDVDDLGPHEVVVRTHVSVISPGTELARLFGWTLADSGRPPSFPREDVGYANVGTVLAAGRELAVRPR
;
A
#
# COMPACT_ATOMS: atom_id res chain seq x y z
N MET A 1 14.79 -3.03 10.79
CA MET A 1 13.33 -2.74 10.70
C MET A 1 13.07 -1.25 10.52
N PRO A 2 12.86 -0.76 9.28
CA PRO A 2 12.35 0.59 9.06
C PRO A 2 10.93 0.77 9.64
N HIS A 3 10.71 1.93 10.27
CA HIS A 3 9.39 2.40 10.68
C HIS A 3 8.76 3.17 9.52
N ALA A 4 7.53 2.82 9.17
CA ALA A 4 6.74 3.46 8.14
C ALA A 4 5.36 3.83 8.67
N ASN A 5 4.63 4.64 7.90
CA ASN A 5 3.22 4.90 8.12
C ASN A 5 2.42 4.32 6.96
N ARG A 6 1.25 3.76 7.27
CA ARG A 6 0.27 3.28 6.28
C ARG A 6 -1.02 4.06 6.40
N VAL A 7 -1.67 4.32 5.28
CA VAL A 7 -3.02 4.88 5.23
C VAL A 7 -4.01 3.72 5.41
N VAL A 8 -4.99 3.88 6.30
CA VAL A 8 -6.04 2.90 6.56
C VAL A 8 -7.40 3.58 6.48
N PHE A 9 -8.31 3.00 5.70
CA PHE A 9 -9.72 3.39 5.73
C PHE A 9 -10.41 2.51 6.77
N THR A 10 -10.78 3.07 7.92
CA THR A 10 -11.31 2.30 9.06
C THR A 10 -12.80 2.08 8.98
N THR A 11 -13.53 3.07 8.49
CA THR A 11 -14.97 3.07 8.21
C THR A 11 -15.24 3.99 7.00
N PRO A 12 -16.44 3.94 6.39
CA PRO A 12 -16.78 4.83 5.28
C PRO A 12 -16.48 6.31 5.60
N GLY A 13 -15.72 6.96 4.73
CA GLY A 13 -15.35 8.37 4.86
C GLY A 13 -14.25 8.69 5.89
N THR A 14 -13.69 7.68 6.58
CA THR A 14 -12.69 7.88 7.63
C THR A 14 -11.31 7.39 7.20
N VAL A 15 -10.33 8.27 7.24
CA VAL A 15 -8.92 7.98 6.93
C VAL A 15 -8.08 8.10 8.19
N THR A 16 -7.23 7.11 8.44
CA THR A 16 -6.26 7.13 9.55
C THR A 16 -4.86 6.82 9.04
N LEU A 17 -3.85 7.39 9.69
CA LEU A 17 -2.45 7.05 9.47
C LEU A 17 -2.01 6.15 10.62
N GLN A 18 -1.56 4.94 10.32
CA GLN A 18 -1.12 3.97 11.32
C GLN A 18 0.36 3.65 11.16
N PRO A 19 1.12 3.50 12.26
CA PRO A 19 2.48 3.02 12.18
C PRO A 19 2.50 1.57 11.65
N ARG A 20 3.52 1.25 10.85
CA ARG A 20 3.79 -0.09 10.35
C ARG A 20 5.29 -0.36 10.42
N THR A 21 5.63 -1.54 10.92
CA THR A 21 6.99 -2.06 10.82
C THR A 21 7.11 -2.87 9.54
N VAL A 22 8.20 -2.66 8.81
CA VAL A 22 8.59 -3.52 7.68
C VAL A 22 9.86 -4.25 8.09
N ASP A 23 9.84 -5.57 8.02
CA ASP A 23 11.04 -6.37 8.18
C ASP A 23 11.76 -6.45 6.83
N VAL A 24 13.01 -6.00 6.81
CA VAL A 24 13.84 -6.01 5.59
C VAL A 24 14.74 -7.25 5.54
N ASP A 25 14.84 -7.97 6.66
CA ASP A 25 15.68 -9.15 6.81
C ASP A 25 14.88 -10.44 6.54
N ASP A 26 13.55 -10.35 6.50
CA ASP A 26 12.63 -11.45 6.19
C ASP A 26 11.82 -11.16 4.91
N LEU A 27 12.49 -11.25 3.75
CA LEU A 27 11.87 -11.05 2.44
C LEU A 27 11.75 -12.37 1.67
N GLY A 28 10.59 -12.56 1.04
CA GLY A 28 10.41 -13.59 0.04
C GLY A 28 11.38 -13.43 -1.16
N PRO A 29 11.64 -14.49 -1.93
CA PRO A 29 12.67 -14.51 -2.98
C PRO A 29 12.47 -13.43 -4.06
N HIS A 30 11.23 -12.99 -4.28
CA HIS A 30 10.85 -11.99 -5.30
C HIS A 30 10.24 -10.72 -4.72
N GLU A 31 10.37 -10.48 -3.42
CA GLU A 31 9.80 -9.29 -2.79
C GLU A 31 10.77 -8.12 -2.81
N VAL A 32 10.25 -6.90 -2.73
CA VAL A 32 11.03 -5.68 -2.58
C VAL A 32 10.43 -4.80 -1.51
N VAL A 33 11.29 -4.07 -0.79
CA VAL A 33 10.88 -2.99 0.10
C VAL A 33 11.15 -1.67 -0.59
N VAL A 34 10.10 -0.87 -0.75
CA VAL A 34 10.16 0.43 -1.40
C VAL A 34 9.86 1.54 -0.40
N ARG A 35 10.77 2.51 -0.30
CA ARG A 35 10.48 3.82 0.31
C ARG A 35 9.77 4.68 -0.71
N THR A 36 8.46 4.80 -0.55
CA THR A 36 7.62 5.68 -1.37
C THR A 36 8.03 7.14 -1.21
N HIS A 37 8.28 7.83 -2.32
CA HIS A 37 8.44 9.30 -2.38
C HIS A 37 7.12 9.99 -2.68
N VAL A 38 6.33 9.39 -3.57
CA VAL A 38 5.03 9.90 -4.01
C VAL A 38 4.10 8.75 -4.36
N SER A 39 2.81 8.95 -4.08
CA SER A 39 1.72 8.09 -4.53
C SER A 39 0.67 8.93 -5.24
N VAL A 40 -0.02 8.34 -6.20
CA VAL A 40 -1.19 8.97 -6.82
C VAL A 40 -2.46 8.53 -6.11
N ILE A 41 -3.47 9.39 -6.14
CA ILE A 41 -4.81 9.10 -5.65
C ILE A 41 -5.76 9.12 -6.84
N SER A 42 -6.42 8.00 -7.08
CA SER A 42 -7.52 7.85 -8.01
C SER A 42 -8.80 8.40 -7.40
N PRO A 43 -9.39 9.45 -8.01
CA PRO A 43 -10.70 9.92 -7.59
C PRO A 43 -11.81 8.90 -7.90
N GLY A 44 -11.56 7.88 -8.72
CA GLY A 44 -12.47 6.76 -8.94
C GLY A 44 -12.27 5.67 -7.90
N THR A 45 -11.09 5.04 -7.90
CA THR A 45 -10.83 3.83 -7.12
C THR A 45 -10.64 4.11 -5.63
N GLU A 46 -9.74 5.03 -5.25
CA GLU A 46 -9.54 5.34 -3.83
C GLU A 46 -10.78 5.98 -3.20
N LEU A 47 -11.49 6.86 -3.94
CA LEU A 47 -12.69 7.51 -3.40
C LEU A 47 -13.84 6.51 -3.18
N ALA A 48 -14.11 5.64 -4.16
CA ALA A 48 -15.11 4.60 -4.02
C ALA A 48 -14.75 3.65 -2.86
N ARG A 49 -13.47 3.30 -2.72
CA ARG A 49 -12.98 2.49 -1.59
C ARG A 49 -13.17 3.20 -0.25
N LEU A 50 -12.89 4.50 -0.18
CA LEU A 50 -13.05 5.28 1.04
C LEU A 50 -14.51 5.31 1.50
N PHE A 51 -15.47 5.44 0.59
CA PHE A 51 -16.90 5.56 0.93
C PHE A 51 -17.68 4.24 0.90
N GLY A 52 -17.05 3.11 0.58
CA GLY A 52 -17.76 1.82 0.51
C GLY A 52 -18.63 1.66 -0.74
N TRP A 53 -18.35 2.40 -1.81
CA TRP A 53 -19.10 2.30 -3.07
C TRP A 53 -18.67 1.08 -3.87
N THR A 54 -19.62 0.49 -4.59
CA THR A 54 -19.36 -0.63 -5.49
C THR A 54 -18.38 -0.22 -6.59
N LEU A 55 -17.26 -0.93 -6.67
CA LEU A 55 -16.30 -0.73 -7.76
C LEU A 55 -16.79 -1.45 -9.02
N ALA A 56 -16.49 -0.86 -10.19
CA ALA A 56 -16.91 -1.39 -11.48
C ALA A 56 -16.31 -2.77 -11.80
N ASP A 57 -15.18 -3.11 -11.19
CA ASP A 57 -14.41 -4.34 -11.43
C ASP A 57 -14.90 -5.55 -10.61
N SER A 58 -15.53 -5.32 -9.47
CA SER A 58 -15.83 -6.35 -8.47
C SER A 58 -17.31 -6.55 -8.20
N GLY A 59 -18.16 -5.56 -8.56
CA GLY A 59 -19.60 -5.63 -8.35
C GLY A 59 -20.03 -5.75 -6.88
N ARG A 60 -19.09 -5.57 -5.93
CA ARG A 60 -19.33 -5.64 -4.48
C ARG A 60 -18.74 -4.41 -3.80
N PRO A 61 -19.38 -3.90 -2.73
CA PRO A 61 -18.81 -2.83 -1.94
C PRO A 61 -17.55 -3.33 -1.19
N PRO A 62 -16.55 -2.47 -1.00
CA PRO A 62 -15.36 -2.80 -0.25
C PRO A 62 -15.67 -3.03 1.24
N SER A 63 -15.04 -4.04 1.85
CA SER A 63 -15.04 -4.22 3.30
C SER A 63 -14.11 -3.21 3.99
N PHE A 64 -14.36 -2.98 5.28
CA PHE A 64 -13.53 -2.18 6.17
C PHE A 64 -13.11 -3.03 7.38
N PRO A 65 -11.93 -2.79 7.99
CA PRO A 65 -10.93 -1.80 7.59
C PRO A 65 -10.19 -2.21 6.31
N ARG A 66 -9.68 -1.21 5.58
CA ARG A 66 -8.79 -1.41 4.43
C ARG A 66 -7.39 -0.93 4.73
N GLU A 67 -6.44 -1.85 4.62
CA GLU A 67 -5.02 -1.61 4.87
C GLU A 67 -4.19 -1.59 3.58
N ASP A 68 -4.80 -1.97 2.46
CA ASP A 68 -4.25 -2.05 1.11
C ASP A 68 -4.63 -0.82 0.25
N VAL A 69 -4.53 0.37 0.85
CA VAL A 69 -4.87 1.64 0.18
C VAL A 69 -3.70 2.12 -0.67
N GLY A 70 -4.00 2.57 -1.88
CA GLY A 70 -3.01 3.02 -2.85
C GLY A 70 -2.48 1.87 -3.69
N TYR A 71 -2.45 2.05 -5.01
CA TYR A 71 -1.98 1.01 -5.95
C TYR A 71 -0.84 1.49 -6.85
N ALA A 72 -0.46 2.77 -6.77
CA ALA A 72 0.58 3.35 -7.62
C ALA A 72 1.45 4.31 -6.83
N ASN A 73 2.76 4.08 -6.88
CA ASN A 73 3.77 4.90 -6.23
C ASN A 73 5.03 5.02 -7.09
N VAL A 74 5.88 5.97 -6.72
CA VAL A 74 7.28 6.06 -7.15
C VAL A 74 8.13 6.13 -5.89
N GLY A 75 9.20 5.33 -5.84
CA GLY A 75 10.01 5.18 -4.66
C GLY A 75 11.41 4.65 -4.93
N THR A 76 12.21 4.56 -3.87
CA THR A 76 13.53 3.91 -3.89
C THR A 76 13.42 2.51 -3.30
N VAL A 77 14.00 1.51 -3.98
CA VAL A 77 14.13 0.15 -3.44
C VAL A 77 15.20 0.14 -2.35
N LEU A 78 14.80 -0.18 -1.12
CA LEU A 78 15.67 -0.27 0.06
C LEU A 78 16.22 -1.68 0.29
N ALA A 79 15.46 -2.70 -0.09
CA ALA A 79 15.82 -4.11 0.05
C ALA A 79 15.10 -4.94 -1.02
N ALA A 80 15.69 -6.08 -1.39
CA ALA A 80 15.17 -6.98 -2.41
C ALA A 80 15.46 -8.44 -2.06
N GLY A 81 14.54 -9.33 -2.43
CA GLY A 81 14.69 -10.76 -2.32
C GLY A 81 15.82 -11.29 -3.20
N ARG A 82 16.36 -12.45 -2.80
CA ARG A 82 17.58 -13.04 -3.38
C ARG A 82 17.51 -13.39 -4.87
N GLU A 83 16.32 -13.49 -5.45
CA GLU A 83 16.14 -13.87 -6.85
C GLU A 83 15.94 -12.65 -7.77
N LEU A 84 16.01 -11.44 -7.23
CA LEU A 84 15.88 -10.20 -8.00
C LEU A 84 17.25 -9.62 -8.36
N ALA A 85 17.40 -9.18 -9.61
CA ALA A 85 18.59 -8.47 -10.08
C ALA A 85 18.62 -6.98 -9.67
N VAL A 86 17.56 -6.49 -9.01
CA VAL A 86 17.44 -5.11 -8.56
C VAL A 86 18.50 -4.81 -7.50
N ARG A 87 19.23 -3.71 -7.67
CA ARG A 87 20.23 -3.24 -6.70
C ARG A 87 19.61 -2.14 -5.82
N PRO A 88 19.43 -2.38 -4.50
CA PRO A 88 18.91 -1.37 -3.57
C PRO A 88 19.79 -0.10 -3.51
N ARG A 89 19.19 1.05 -3.17
CA ARG A 89 19.87 2.35 -3.07
C ARG A 89 19.40 3.19 -1.88
#